data_AF-A0A945KD85-F1
#
_entry.id   AF-A0A945KD85-F1
#
_cell.length_a   1.000
_cell.length_b   1.000
_cell.length_c   1.000
_cell.angle_alpha   90.00
_cell.angle_beta   90.00
_cell.angle_gamma   90.00
#
_symmetry.space_group_name_H-M   'P 1'
#
loop_
_entity.id
_entity.type
_entity.pdbx_description
1 polymer ?
#
loop_
_entity_poly.entity_id
_entity_poly.type
_entity_poly.pdbx_seq_one_letter_code
_entity_poly.pdbx_strand_id
1 'polypeptide(L)'
;MGFRFGLSLLFFVSVFAGSVRADAIDGQWCFTDGRKVSISGDMITMPNGHLIKGENGHHAFTYLPPGSTNPVVLDQLDEETMERHHGTASVETWKRRCELHTS
;
A
#
# COMPACT_ATOMS: atom_id res chain seq x y z
N MET A 1 -13.42 -61.44 20.68
CA MET A 1 -13.46 -60.51 19.53
C MET A 1 -13.53 -59.08 20.08
N GLY A 2 -12.46 -58.29 19.96
CA GLY A 2 -12.43 -56.90 20.44
C GLY A 2 -12.51 -55.92 19.27
N PHE A 3 -13.61 -55.18 19.16
CA PHE A 3 -13.77 -54.13 18.16
C PHE A 3 -13.18 -52.82 18.72
N ARG A 4 -12.06 -52.37 18.14
CA ARG A 4 -11.46 -51.08 18.48
C ARG A 4 -12.20 -49.98 17.71
N PHE A 5 -13.03 -49.20 18.41
CA PHE A 5 -13.56 -47.95 17.89
C PHE A 5 -12.47 -46.87 17.94
N GLY A 6 -11.85 -46.59 16.80
CA GLY A 6 -10.95 -45.44 16.62
C GLY A 6 -11.57 -44.43 15.68
N LEU A 7 -12.47 -43.58 16.20
CA LEU A 7 -12.99 -42.44 15.44
C LEU A 7 -11.98 -41.29 15.58
N SER A 8 -10.95 -41.26 14.73
CA SER A 8 -10.03 -40.12 14.66
C SER A 8 -10.56 -39.14 13.62
N LEU A 9 -11.30 -38.14 14.09
CA LEU A 9 -11.81 -37.03 13.30
C LEU A 9 -10.64 -36.09 13.01
N LEU A 10 -9.92 -36.34 11.90
CA LEU A 10 -8.91 -35.40 11.39
C LEU A 10 -9.63 -34.19 10.78
N PHE A 11 -9.97 -33.21 11.61
CA PHE A 11 -10.31 -31.86 11.17
C PHE A 11 -9.03 -31.21 10.63
N PHE A 12 -8.79 -31.36 9.33
CA PHE A 12 -7.75 -30.62 8.63
C PHE A 12 -8.24 -29.17 8.48
N VAL A 13 -8.01 -28.35 9.52
CA VAL A 13 -8.26 -26.91 9.45
C VAL A 13 -7.21 -26.32 8.53
N SER A 14 -7.55 -26.17 7.24
CA SER A 14 -6.79 -25.34 6.32
C SER A 14 -6.89 -23.90 6.77
N VAL A 15 -5.89 -23.44 7.53
CA VAL A 15 -5.66 -22.03 7.79
C VAL A 15 -5.33 -21.39 6.44
N PHE A 16 -6.34 -20.81 5.80
CA PHE A 16 -6.11 -19.85 4.73
C PHE A 16 -5.37 -18.68 5.35
N ALA A 17 -4.06 -18.64 5.17
CA ALA A 17 -3.24 -17.47 5.41
C ALA A 17 -3.59 -16.40 4.36
N GLY A 18 -4.81 -15.86 4.45
CA GLY A 18 -5.11 -14.60 3.79
C GLY A 18 -4.23 -13.57 4.48
N SER A 19 -3.25 -13.03 3.75
CA SER A 19 -2.59 -11.81 4.19
C SER A 19 -3.69 -10.79 4.45
N VAL A 20 -3.97 -10.56 5.73
CA VAL A 20 -4.72 -9.39 6.15
C VAL A 20 -3.90 -8.23 5.60
N ARG A 21 -4.39 -7.60 4.53
CA ARG A 21 -3.76 -6.39 4.00
C ARG A 21 -3.91 -5.41 5.15
N ALA A 22 -2.80 -5.19 5.85
CA ALA A 22 -2.69 -4.13 6.85
C ALA A 22 -3.31 -2.88 6.25
N ASP A 23 -4.00 -2.08 7.05
CA ASP A 23 -4.60 -0.81 6.68
C ASP A 23 -3.69 -0.03 5.70
N ALA A 24 -3.94 -0.27 4.42
CA ALA A 24 -2.98 -0.02 3.36
C ALA A 24 -3.47 1.22 2.66
N ILE A 25 -2.54 2.14 2.46
CA ILE A 25 -2.72 3.35 1.65
C ILE A 25 -3.01 3.05 0.16
N ASP A 26 -3.17 1.77 -0.20
CA ASP A 26 -3.61 1.24 -1.49
C ASP A 26 -4.69 2.11 -2.11
N GLY A 27 -4.60 2.35 -3.41
CA GLY A 27 -5.54 3.16 -4.18
C GLY A 27 -4.85 4.31 -4.91
N GLN A 28 -5.67 5.18 -5.49
CA GLN A 28 -5.19 6.28 -6.33
C GLN A 28 -5.03 7.55 -5.50
N TRP A 29 -3.95 8.27 -5.78
CA TRP A 29 -3.64 9.55 -5.16
C TRP A 29 -3.28 10.55 -6.24
N CYS A 30 -3.77 11.77 -6.08
CA CYS A 30 -3.68 12.85 -7.05
C CYS A 30 -2.94 14.02 -6.43
N PHE A 31 -2.01 14.60 -7.16
CA PHE A 31 -1.39 15.86 -6.82
C PHE A 31 -2.11 17.01 -7.52
N THR A 32 -1.95 18.22 -7.01
CA THR A 32 -2.66 19.42 -7.50
C THR A 32 -2.29 19.80 -8.93
N ASP A 33 -1.14 19.37 -9.44
CA ASP A 33 -0.67 19.59 -10.82
C ASP A 33 -1.20 18.55 -11.83
N GLY A 34 -2.05 17.62 -11.39
CA GLY A 34 -2.60 16.56 -12.22
C GLY A 34 -1.77 15.28 -12.28
N ARG A 35 -0.59 15.21 -11.63
CA ARG A 35 0.13 13.95 -11.43
C ARG A 35 -0.73 12.99 -10.61
N LYS A 36 -0.65 11.70 -10.96
CA LYS A 36 -1.36 10.63 -10.26
C LYS A 36 -0.41 9.49 -9.96
N VAL A 37 -0.57 8.89 -8.78
CA VAL A 37 0.08 7.63 -8.41
C VAL A 37 -0.98 6.63 -7.96
N SER A 38 -0.66 5.35 -8.10
CA SER A 38 -1.53 4.27 -7.61
C SER A 38 -0.71 3.30 -6.80
N ILE A 39 -1.15 3.00 -5.58
CA ILE A 39 -0.52 2.02 -4.69
C ILE A 39 -1.37 0.75 -4.70
N SER A 40 -0.76 -0.41 -4.82
CA SER A 40 -1.44 -1.71 -4.74
C SER A 40 -0.52 -2.74 -4.12
N GLY A 41 -0.75 -3.06 -2.84
CA GLY A 41 0.13 -3.93 -2.08
C GLY A 41 1.54 -3.32 -1.99
N ASP A 42 2.55 -4.09 -2.37
CA ASP A 42 3.96 -3.67 -2.34
C ASP A 42 4.40 -2.89 -3.59
N MET A 43 3.46 -2.46 -4.45
CA MET A 43 3.76 -1.80 -5.72
C MET A 43 3.17 -0.40 -5.78
N ILE A 44 3.94 0.56 -6.32
CA ILE A 44 3.47 1.88 -6.71
C ILE A 44 3.63 2.09 -8.22
N THR A 45 2.57 2.57 -8.86
CA THR A 45 2.58 3.08 -10.24
C THR A 45 2.82 4.58 -10.20
N MET A 46 3.91 5.03 -10.80
CA MET A 46 4.30 6.44 -10.90
C MET A 46 3.54 7.16 -12.04
N PRO A 47 3.56 8.51 -12.09
CA PRO A 47 2.82 9.26 -13.12
C PRO A 47 3.26 8.94 -14.56
N ASN A 48 4.51 8.51 -14.75
CA ASN A 48 5.05 8.06 -16.03
C ASN A 48 4.72 6.58 -16.35
N GLY A 49 3.89 5.92 -15.54
CA GLY A 49 3.52 4.51 -15.69
C GLY A 49 4.54 3.52 -15.13
N HIS A 50 5.67 3.98 -14.58
CA HIS A 50 6.70 3.08 -14.09
C HIS A 50 6.27 2.43 -12.77
N LEU A 51 6.46 1.12 -12.67
CA LEU A 51 6.16 0.33 -11.49
C LEU A 51 7.40 0.26 -10.60
N ILE A 52 7.25 0.65 -9.34
CA ILE A 52 8.30 0.57 -8.33
C ILE A 52 7.82 -0.33 -7.21
N LYS A 53 8.68 -1.26 -6.80
CA LYS A 53 8.45 -2.06 -5.60
C LYS A 53 8.84 -1.25 -4.36
N GLY A 54 8.00 -1.28 -3.34
CA GLY A 54 8.21 -0.65 -2.05
C GLY A 54 7.78 -1.54 -0.89
N GLU A 55 7.66 -0.93 0.27
CA GLU A 55 7.22 -1.54 1.52
C GLU A 55 5.92 -0.86 1.95
N ASN A 56 4.85 -1.64 2.09
CA ASN A 56 3.55 -1.16 2.51
C ASN A 56 3.39 -1.46 4.01
N GLY A 57 3.28 -0.40 4.81
CA GLY A 57 3.07 -0.44 6.24
C GLY A 57 1.68 0.07 6.62
N HIS A 58 1.41 0.10 7.92
CA HIS A 58 0.16 0.66 8.43
C HIS A 58 0.16 2.18 8.23
N HIS A 59 -0.73 2.69 7.37
CA HIS A 59 -0.84 4.11 6.99
C HIS A 59 0.39 4.70 6.28
N ALA A 60 1.33 3.88 5.81
CA ALA A 60 2.49 4.42 5.11
C ALA A 60 2.98 3.50 4.00
N PHE A 61 3.54 4.07 2.94
CA PHE A 61 4.22 3.34 1.87
C PHE A 61 5.60 3.95 1.61
N THR A 62 6.64 3.13 1.68
CA THR A 62 8.02 3.58 1.47
C THR A 62 8.59 2.95 0.20
N TYR A 63 9.25 3.73 -0.64
CA TYR A 63 9.95 3.20 -1.81
C TYR A 63 11.26 3.93 -2.07
N LEU A 64 12.17 3.27 -2.79
CA LEU A 64 13.41 3.86 -3.25
C LEU A 64 13.28 4.27 -4.72
N PRO A 65 13.35 5.57 -5.07
CA PRO A 65 13.36 5.99 -6.46
C PRO A 65 14.57 5.43 -7.21
N PRO A 66 14.44 5.05 -8.50
CA PRO A 66 15.57 4.63 -9.31
C PRO A 66 16.68 5.69 -9.34
N GLY A 67 17.92 5.29 -9.03
CA GLY A 67 19.08 6.19 -9.01
C GLY A 67 19.18 7.07 -7.75
N SER A 68 18.30 6.90 -6.77
CA SER A 68 18.40 7.55 -5.46
C SER A 68 18.89 6.56 -4.41
N THR A 69 19.61 7.06 -3.40
CA THR A 69 19.93 6.32 -2.16
C THR A 69 19.00 6.70 -1.00
N ASN A 70 18.18 7.75 -1.19
CA ASN A 70 17.26 8.24 -0.17
C ASN A 70 15.84 7.72 -0.44
N PRO A 71 15.20 7.07 0.54
CA PRO A 71 13.83 6.60 0.40
C PRO A 71 12.85 7.78 0.37
N VAL A 72 11.73 7.56 -0.30
CA VAL A 72 10.55 8.43 -0.27
C VAL A 72 9.51 7.73 0.58
N VAL A 73 8.92 8.48 1.52
CA VAL A 73 7.85 7.98 2.40
C VAL A 73 6.55 8.65 1.98
N LEU A 74 5.50 7.85 1.83
CA LEU A 74 4.14 8.28 1.61
C LEU A 74 3.37 8.01 2.90
N ASP A 75 3.05 9.04 3.66
CA ASP A 75 2.37 8.96 4.94
C ASP A 75 0.90 9.35 4.78
N GLN A 76 -0.01 8.45 5.13
CA GLN A 76 -1.44 8.71 5.07
C GLN A 76 -1.87 9.41 6.35
N LEU A 77 -2.23 10.68 6.24
CA LEU A 77 -2.73 11.45 7.37
C LEU A 77 -4.20 11.11 7.69
N ASP A 78 -5.00 10.92 6.64
CA ASP A 78 -6.42 10.56 6.73
C ASP A 78 -6.87 9.83 5.44
N GLU A 79 -8.13 9.41 5.36
CA GLU A 79 -8.68 8.69 4.20
C GLU A 79 -8.53 9.46 2.87
N GLU A 80 -8.47 10.79 2.94
CA GLU A 80 -8.49 11.70 1.80
C GLU A 80 -7.14 12.39 1.54
N THR A 81 -6.20 12.30 2.49
CA THR A 81 -4.95 13.07 2.48
C THR A 81 -3.74 12.18 2.76
N MET A 82 -2.76 12.28 1.86
CA MET A 82 -1.44 11.68 1.99
C MET A 82 -0.39 12.77 1.87
N GLU A 83 0.66 12.68 2.66
CA GLU A 83 1.87 13.45 2.45
C GLU A 83 2.98 12.58 1.86
N ARG A 84 3.69 13.12 0.88
CA ARG A 84 4.89 12.51 0.32
C ARG A 84 6.10 13.29 0.82
N HIS A 85 6.98 12.58 1.51
CA HIS A 85 8.17 13.13 2.14
C HIS A 85 9.40 12.70 1.33
N HIS A 86 10.12 13.68 0.78
CA HIS A 86 11.42 13.48 0.14
C HIS A 86 12.51 13.96 1.10
N GLY A 87 13.17 13.03 1.80
CA GLY A 87 14.14 13.39 2.83
C GLY A 87 13.50 14.24 3.93
N THR A 88 14.21 15.25 4.45
CA THR A 88 13.79 16.05 5.61
C THR A 88 13.05 17.36 5.27
N ALA A 89 12.94 17.75 4.00
CA ALA A 89 12.62 19.13 3.64
C ALA A 89 11.51 19.32 2.60
N SER A 90 11.10 18.27 1.88
CA SER A 90 10.09 18.40 0.82
C SER A 90 8.89 17.53 1.13
N VAL A 91 7.81 18.19 1.55
CA VAL A 91 6.50 17.59 1.81
C VAL A 91 5.57 18.00 0.68
N GLU A 92 5.07 17.04 -0.09
CA GLU A 92 4.00 17.22 -1.07
C GLU A 92 2.70 16.67 -0.49
N THR A 93 1.61 17.44 -0.51
CA THR A 93 0.28 16.95 -0.10
C THR A 93 -0.49 16.43 -1.30
N TRP A 94 -0.94 15.19 -1.22
CA TRP A 94 -1.69 14.47 -2.23
C TRP A 94 -3.10 14.16 -1.72
N LYS A 95 -4.06 14.14 -2.63
CA LYS A 95 -5.48 13.89 -2.34
C LYS A 95 -5.97 12.60 -2.95
N ARG A 96 -6.85 11.92 -2.24
CA ARG A 96 -7.46 10.67 -2.69
C ARG A 96 -8.34 10.90 -3.92
N ARG A 97 -9.12 11.98 -3.88
CA ARG A 97 -9.92 12.44 -5.02
C ARG A 97 -9.10 13.39 -5.87
N CYS A 98 -9.07 13.12 -7.16
CA CYS A 98 -8.58 14.07 -8.15
C CYS A 98 -9.60 15.20 -8.27
N GLU A 99 -9.36 16.30 -7.56
CA GLU A 99 -10.06 17.54 -7.85
C GLU A 99 -9.52 18.07 -9.18
N LEU A 100 -10.40 18.15 -10.19
CA LEU A 100 -10.09 18.89 -11.40
C LEU A 100 -10.02 20.36 -10.99
N HIS A 101 -8.87 21.01 -11.22
CA HIS A 101 -8.77 22.46 -11.07
C HIS A 101 -9.67 23.10 -12.14
N THR A 102 -10.96 23.25 -11.86
CA THR A 102 -11.84 24.13 -12.63
C THR A 102 -11.42 25.56 -12.33
N SER A 103 -10.58 26.09 -13.22
CA SER A 103 -10.40 27.53 -13.42
C SER A 103 -11.73 28.21 -13.76
#